data_AF-E6VCL6-F1
#
_entry.id   AF-E6VCL6-F1
#
_cell.length_a   1.000
_cell.length_b   1.000
_cell.length_c   1.000
_cell.angle_alpha   90.00
_cell.angle_beta   90.00
_cell.angle_gamma   90.00
#
_symmetry.space_group_name_H-M   'P 1'
#
loop_
_entity.id
_entity.type
_entity.pdbx_description
1 polymer ?
#
loop_
_entity_poly.entity_id
_entity_poly.type
_entity_poly.pdbx_seq_one_letter_code
_entity_poly.pdbx_strand_id
1 'polypeptide(L)'
;MQARTSAGAALGSADPAAARLVRLSRAMGWVTTIGIVLIGALVGAAFVVPSWARNLLLAKLGEVGNQLPLDAGNQALAAIIIAVPIAVMLWGLLNVRALFAEFARGQVFTATAATHLQRFGIAVLAQGALGPITATALALALSLGNPPGQRLLVLTFSSNDYVSVIVGGVLIAVAAVMREAARLADENASFV
;
A
#
# COMPACT_ATOMS: atom_id res chain seq x y z
N MET A 1 -6.82 59.43 -28.70
CA MET A 1 -7.44 58.40 -29.55
C MET A 1 -6.36 57.35 -29.86
N GLN A 2 -6.48 56.16 -29.23
CA GLN A 2 -5.84 54.86 -29.57
C GLN A 2 -4.28 54.85 -29.64
N ALA A 3 -3.54 53.93 -29.04
CA ALA A 3 -3.79 52.50 -28.92
C ALA A 3 -3.11 51.91 -27.66
N ARG A 4 -3.94 51.26 -26.84
CA ARG A 4 -3.51 50.21 -25.91
C ARG A 4 -3.24 48.96 -26.75
N THR A 5 -1.99 48.71 -27.13
CA THR A 5 -1.59 47.48 -27.81
C THR A 5 -0.24 46.99 -27.29
N SER A 6 -0.27 46.35 -26.13
CA SER A 6 0.70 45.30 -25.74
C SER A 6 0.16 44.41 -24.61
N ALA A 7 -1.14 44.14 -24.62
CA ALA A 7 -1.77 43.11 -23.78
C ALA A 7 -1.85 41.76 -24.53
N GLY A 8 -0.81 41.45 -25.30
CA GLY A 8 -0.69 40.25 -26.12
C GLY A 8 0.30 39.27 -25.50
N ALA A 9 -0.24 38.26 -24.81
CA ALA A 9 0.20 36.88 -24.95
C ALA A 9 1.64 36.51 -24.56
N ALA A 10 2.08 36.87 -23.35
CA ALA A 10 3.04 36.05 -22.61
C ALA A 10 2.29 35.08 -21.66
N LEU A 11 1.54 34.14 -22.24
CA LEU A 11 0.98 32.96 -21.57
C LEU A 11 2.09 31.92 -21.27
N GLY A 12 3.15 32.34 -20.58
CA GLY A 12 4.43 31.62 -20.56
C GLY A 12 5.01 31.26 -19.19
N SER A 13 4.25 31.34 -18.09
CA SER A 13 4.71 30.82 -16.79
C SER A 13 3.81 29.68 -16.36
N ALA A 14 4.30 28.44 -16.48
CA ALA A 14 3.71 27.32 -15.78
C ALA A 14 3.54 27.69 -14.30
N ASP A 15 2.34 27.54 -13.77
CA ASP A 15 2.04 27.82 -12.36
C ASP A 15 3.08 27.07 -11.48
N PRO A 16 3.89 27.78 -10.67
CA PRO A 16 4.92 27.15 -9.84
C PRO A 16 4.35 26.10 -8.87
N ALA A 17 3.07 26.19 -8.50
CA ALA A 17 2.38 25.19 -7.72
C ALA A 17 2.19 23.88 -8.51
N ALA A 18 1.72 23.97 -9.77
CA ALA A 18 1.54 22.82 -10.64
C ALA A 18 2.87 22.12 -10.95
N ALA A 19 3.94 22.88 -11.22
CA ALA A 19 5.27 22.32 -11.45
C ALA A 19 5.83 21.59 -10.20
N ARG A 20 5.57 22.12 -9.00
CA ARG A 20 5.96 21.49 -7.73
C ARG A 20 5.21 20.18 -7.50
N LEU A 21 3.91 20.15 -7.79
CA LEU A 21 3.08 18.94 -7.68
C LEU A 21 3.56 17.83 -8.62
N VAL A 22 3.88 18.17 -9.88
CA VAL A 22 4.42 17.20 -10.85
C VAL A 22 5.77 16.65 -10.41
N ARG A 23 6.67 17.50 -9.92
CA ARG A 23 7.98 17.05 -9.38
C ARG A 23 7.82 16.12 -8.18
N LEU A 24 6.96 16.49 -7.23
CA LEU A 24 6.68 15.67 -6.06
C LEU A 24 6.06 14.32 -6.45
N SER A 25 5.11 14.33 -7.39
CA SER A 25 4.45 13.11 -7.86
C SER A 25 5.44 12.17 -8.58
N ARG A 26 6.34 12.71 -9.41
CA ARG A 26 7.40 11.92 -10.05
C ARG A 26 8.38 11.33 -9.02
N ALA A 27 8.78 12.12 -8.02
CA ALA A 27 9.65 11.64 -6.94
C ALA A 27 8.97 10.50 -6.16
N MET A 28 7.70 10.67 -5.78
CA MET A 28 6.93 9.64 -5.08
C MET A 28 6.67 8.40 -5.94
N GLY A 29 6.52 8.55 -7.25
CA GLY A 29 6.46 7.43 -8.19
C GLY A 29 7.74 6.59 -8.18
N TRP A 30 8.92 7.23 -8.16
CA TRP A 30 10.21 6.55 -8.04
C TRP A 30 10.39 5.89 -6.68
N VAL A 31 10.09 6.60 -5.58
CA VAL A 31 10.17 6.06 -4.22
C VAL A 31 9.31 4.80 -4.09
N THR A 32 8.06 4.85 -4.56
CA THR A 32 7.17 3.68 -4.54
C THR A 32 7.71 2.54 -5.40
N THR A 33 8.26 2.83 -6.57
CA THR A 33 8.82 1.80 -7.47
C THR A 33 10.03 1.12 -6.84
N ILE A 34 10.95 1.91 -6.27
CA ILE A 34 12.12 1.38 -5.55
C ILE A 34 11.65 0.52 -4.37
N GLY A 35 10.66 0.97 -3.60
CA GLY A 35 10.07 0.19 -2.50
C GLY A 35 9.52 -1.16 -2.97
N ILE A 36 8.73 -1.18 -4.04
CA ILE A 36 8.18 -2.43 -4.63
C ILE A 36 9.32 -3.38 -5.03
N VAL A 37 10.34 -2.89 -5.74
CA VAL A 37 11.47 -3.71 -6.21
C VAL A 37 12.27 -4.25 -5.03
N LEU A 38 12.57 -3.41 -4.03
CA LEU A 38 13.29 -3.83 -2.82
C LEU A 38 12.51 -4.89 -2.04
N ILE A 39 11.22 -4.69 -1.82
CA ILE A 39 10.37 -5.67 -1.12
C ILE A 39 10.31 -6.98 -1.91
N GLY A 40 10.08 -6.92 -3.23
CA GLY A 40 10.05 -8.09 -4.08
C GLY A 40 11.39 -8.86 -4.08
N ALA A 41 12.51 -8.15 -4.14
CA ALA A 41 13.84 -8.73 -4.07
C ALA A 41 14.13 -9.38 -2.71
N LEU A 42 13.76 -8.71 -1.60
CA LEU A 42 13.93 -9.26 -0.25
C LEU A 42 13.09 -10.52 -0.04
N VAL A 43 11.84 -10.52 -0.51
CA VAL A 43 10.96 -11.69 -0.44
C VAL A 43 11.52 -12.82 -1.31
N GLY A 44 11.89 -12.55 -2.55
CA GLY A 44 12.50 -13.53 -3.44
C GLY A 44 13.79 -14.12 -2.86
N ALA A 45 14.66 -13.29 -2.29
CA ALA A 45 15.89 -13.73 -1.63
C ALA A 45 15.60 -14.58 -0.39
N ALA A 46 14.57 -14.24 0.40
CA ALA A 46 14.16 -15.04 1.55
C ALA A 46 13.69 -16.45 1.14
N PHE A 47 13.04 -16.61 -0.01
CA PHE A 47 12.66 -17.92 -0.54
C PHE A 47 13.85 -18.75 -1.03
N VAL A 48 14.90 -18.11 -1.55
CA VAL A 48 16.11 -18.80 -2.06
C VAL A 48 17.08 -19.16 -0.94
N VAL A 49 17.11 -18.38 0.14
CA VAL A 49 18.06 -18.53 1.26
C VAL A 49 17.31 -18.89 2.55
N PRO A 50 17.27 -20.18 2.93
CA PRO A 50 16.48 -20.65 4.09
C PRO A 50 16.85 -19.97 5.42
N SER A 51 18.10 -19.54 5.58
CA SER A 51 18.54 -18.81 6.78
C SER A 51 17.92 -17.40 6.88
N TRP A 52 17.65 -16.75 5.75
CA TRP A 52 16.99 -15.44 5.72
C TRP A 52 15.51 -15.56 6.02
N ALA A 53 14.83 -16.56 5.44
CA ALA A 53 13.45 -16.88 5.80
C ALA A 53 13.32 -17.13 7.31
N ARG A 54 14.21 -17.95 7.88
CA ARG A 54 14.27 -18.18 9.33
C ARG A 54 14.46 -16.88 10.12
N ASN A 55 15.44 -16.05 9.75
CA ASN A 55 15.71 -14.81 10.47
C ASN A 55 14.53 -13.80 10.40
N LEU A 56 13.85 -13.71 9.25
CA LEU A 56 12.65 -12.88 9.09
C LEU A 56 11.47 -13.40 9.92
N LEU A 57 11.30 -14.72 9.98
CA LEU A 57 10.31 -15.37 10.83
C LEU A 57 10.60 -15.12 12.32
N LEU A 58 11.86 -15.25 12.74
CA LEU A 58 12.29 -14.95 14.11
C LEU A 58 12.09 -13.47 14.46
N ALA A 59 12.39 -12.54 13.53
CA ALA A 59 12.13 -11.12 13.74
C ALA A 59 10.64 -10.79 13.89
N LYS A 60 9.75 -11.55 13.21
CA LYS A 60 8.29 -11.42 13.32
C LYS A 60 7.71 -12.06 14.58
N LEU A 61 8.24 -13.22 14.98
CA LEU A 61 7.70 -14.06 16.06
C LEU A 61 8.40 -13.82 17.41
N GLY A 62 9.52 -13.11 17.44
CA GLY A 62 10.32 -12.90 18.64
C GLY A 62 10.86 -14.22 19.21
N GLU A 63 10.99 -14.29 20.53
CA GLU A 63 11.48 -15.50 21.22
C GLU A 63 10.62 -16.75 20.99
N VAL A 64 9.33 -16.58 20.67
CA VAL A 64 8.41 -17.70 20.38
C VAL A 64 8.93 -18.51 19.19
N GLY A 65 9.50 -17.86 18.17
CA GLY A 65 10.05 -18.54 17.00
C GLY A 65 11.31 -19.38 17.29
N ASN A 66 12.00 -19.14 18.41
CA ASN A 66 13.23 -19.86 18.77
C ASN A 66 12.96 -21.22 19.42
N GLN A 67 11.74 -21.43 19.94
CA GLN A 67 11.31 -22.69 20.57
C GLN A 67 10.62 -23.65 19.60
N LEU A 68 10.39 -23.20 18.36
CA LEU A 68 9.62 -23.94 17.36
C LEU A 68 10.57 -24.77 16.48
N PRO A 69 10.38 -26.10 16.36
CA PRO A 69 11.12 -26.90 15.40
C PRO A 69 10.73 -26.43 13.99
N LEU A 70 11.58 -25.60 13.39
CA LEU A 70 11.44 -25.12 12.03
C LEU A 70 11.86 -26.22 11.05
N ASP A 71 11.07 -27.30 11.01
CA ASP A 71 11.12 -28.27 9.92
C ASP A 71 10.78 -27.59 8.58
N ALA A 72 11.29 -28.11 7.47
CA ALA A 72 11.12 -27.51 6.15
C ALA A 72 9.64 -27.31 5.77
N GLY A 73 8.75 -28.21 6.20
CA GLY A 73 7.30 -28.09 6.00
C GLY A 73 6.68 -26.89 6.75
N ASN A 74 7.07 -26.68 8.01
CA ASN A 74 6.58 -25.55 8.82
C ASN A 74 7.08 -24.20 8.29
N GLN A 75 8.30 -24.16 7.75
CA GLN A 75 8.84 -22.97 7.10
C GLN A 75 8.06 -22.61 5.83
N ALA A 76 7.73 -23.60 4.99
CA ALA A 76 6.94 -23.37 3.78
C ALA A 76 5.53 -22.86 4.11
N LEU A 77 4.87 -23.45 5.11
CA LEU A 77 3.54 -23.02 5.57
C LEU A 77 3.57 -21.58 6.11
N ALA A 78 4.56 -21.25 6.95
CA ALA A 78 4.72 -19.89 7.46
C ALA A 78 5.00 -18.86 6.35
N ALA A 79 5.79 -19.24 5.34
CA ALA A 79 6.05 -18.41 4.17
C ALA A 79 4.77 -18.13 3.36
N ILE A 80 3.91 -19.13 3.17
CA ILE A 80 2.60 -18.97 2.50
C ILE A 80 1.70 -18.03 3.29
N ILE A 81 1.62 -18.19 4.60
CA ILE A 81 0.81 -17.33 5.47
C ILE A 81 1.26 -15.87 5.37
N ILE A 82 2.57 -15.61 5.37
CA ILE A 82 3.15 -14.25 5.26
C ILE A 82 3.05 -13.68 3.85
N ALA A 83 3.01 -14.52 2.80
CA ALA A 83 2.90 -14.07 1.43
C ALA A 83 1.60 -13.28 1.17
N VAL A 84 0.51 -13.60 1.87
CA VAL A 84 -0.81 -12.95 1.72
C VAL A 84 -0.76 -11.45 2.05
N PRO A 85 -0.37 -10.99 3.26
CA PRO A 85 -0.29 -9.56 3.56
C PRO A 85 0.72 -8.83 2.68
N ILE A 86 1.82 -9.49 2.27
CA ILE A 86 2.79 -8.91 1.34
C ILE A 86 2.18 -8.67 -0.04
N ALA A 87 1.42 -9.64 -0.57
CA ALA A 87 0.77 -9.49 -1.87
C ALA A 87 -0.25 -8.34 -1.86
N VAL A 88 -1.05 -8.22 -0.79
CA VAL A 88 -1.99 -7.11 -0.61
C VAL A 88 -1.27 -5.76 -0.52
N MET A 89 -0.15 -5.70 0.21
CA MET A 89 0.68 -4.50 0.31
C MET A 89 1.25 -4.10 -1.07
N LEU A 90 1.83 -5.04 -1.81
CA LEU A 90 2.38 -4.77 -3.15
C LEU A 90 1.29 -4.31 -4.13
N TRP A 91 0.12 -4.93 -4.10
CA TRP A 91 -1.03 -4.48 -4.88
C TRP A 91 -1.45 -3.05 -4.52
N GLY A 92 -1.45 -2.69 -3.23
CA GLY A 92 -1.66 -1.32 -2.78
C GLY A 92 -0.61 -0.35 -3.33
N LEU A 93 0.68 -0.70 -3.24
CA LEU A 93 1.78 0.12 -3.76
C LEU A 93 1.72 0.30 -5.28
N LEU A 94 1.28 -0.70 -6.02
CA LEU A 94 1.05 -0.57 -7.47
C LEU A 94 -0.05 0.46 -7.77
N ASN A 95 -1.12 0.50 -6.97
CA ASN A 95 -2.18 1.48 -7.12
C ASN A 95 -1.73 2.90 -6.73
N VAL A 96 -0.98 3.07 -5.64
CA VAL A 96 -0.47 4.41 -5.28
C VAL A 96 0.57 4.90 -6.29
N ARG A 97 1.36 4.01 -6.89
CA ARG A 97 2.25 4.34 -8.01
C ARG A 97 1.46 4.84 -9.21
N ALA A 98 0.37 4.15 -9.58
CA ALA A 98 -0.49 4.57 -10.68
C ALA A 98 -1.16 5.93 -10.38
N LEU A 99 -1.58 6.16 -9.13
CA LEU A 99 -2.11 7.46 -8.68
C LEU A 99 -1.09 8.59 -8.89
N PHE A 100 0.15 8.42 -8.44
CA PHE A 100 1.19 9.43 -8.65
C PHE A 100 1.51 9.64 -10.13
N ALA A 101 1.37 8.62 -10.97
CA ALA A 101 1.53 8.75 -12.42
C ALA A 101 0.40 9.57 -13.06
N GLU A 102 -0.83 9.49 -12.55
CA GLU A 102 -1.93 10.39 -12.96
C GLU A 102 -1.66 11.84 -12.52
N PHE A 103 -1.22 12.04 -11.27
CA PHE A 103 -0.88 13.37 -10.77
C PHE A 103 0.27 14.02 -11.54
N ALA A 104 1.28 13.25 -11.93
CA ALA A 104 2.37 13.73 -12.77
C ALA A 104 1.94 14.13 -14.19
N ARG A 105 0.78 13.65 -14.67
CA ARG A 105 0.13 14.04 -15.93
C ARG A 105 -0.85 15.21 -15.77
N GLY A 106 -0.99 15.76 -14.55
CA GLY A 106 -1.97 16.80 -14.24
C GLY A 106 -3.40 16.28 -14.04
N GLN A 107 -3.61 14.96 -14.06
CA GLN A 107 -4.92 14.31 -13.97
C GLN A 107 -5.29 14.02 -12.51
N VAL A 108 -5.49 15.08 -11.71
CA VAL A 108 -5.68 14.97 -10.24
C VAL A 108 -7.11 14.59 -9.87
N PHE A 109 -8.11 15.28 -10.45
CA PHE A 109 -9.53 15.06 -10.15
C PHE A 109 -10.19 14.27 -11.27
N THR A 110 -9.79 13.01 -11.41
CA THR A 110 -10.38 12.08 -12.39
C THR A 110 -10.95 10.86 -11.68
N ALA A 111 -11.95 10.23 -12.32
CA ALA A 111 -12.47 8.95 -11.85
C ALA A 111 -11.35 7.90 -11.70
N THR A 112 -10.41 7.88 -12.64
CA THR A 112 -9.24 6.98 -12.64
C THR A 112 -8.35 7.19 -11.41
N ALA A 113 -7.97 8.43 -11.12
CA ALA A 113 -7.16 8.76 -9.94
C ALA A 113 -7.90 8.35 -8.65
N ALA A 114 -9.20 8.65 -8.57
CA ALA A 114 -10.01 8.25 -7.42
C ALA A 114 -10.10 6.71 -7.27
N THR A 115 -10.20 5.95 -8.35
CA THR A 115 -10.17 4.48 -8.30
C THR A 115 -8.84 3.95 -7.75
N HIS A 116 -7.70 4.51 -8.17
CA HIS A 116 -6.40 4.12 -7.64
C HIS A 116 -6.26 4.45 -6.16
N LEU A 117 -6.71 5.62 -5.73
CA LEU A 117 -6.73 5.99 -4.31
C LEU A 117 -7.62 5.06 -3.48
N GLN A 118 -8.80 4.71 -3.99
CA GLN A 118 -9.70 3.77 -3.31
C GLN A 118 -9.07 2.39 -3.16
N ARG A 119 -8.47 1.85 -4.22
CA ARG A 119 -7.79 0.55 -4.19
C ARG A 119 -6.62 0.55 -3.21
N PHE A 120 -5.84 1.63 -3.18
CA PHE A 120 -4.79 1.81 -2.18
C PHE A 120 -5.38 1.84 -0.76
N GLY A 121 -6.47 2.60 -0.53
CA GLY A 121 -7.18 2.62 0.74
C GLY A 121 -7.71 1.26 1.19
N ILE A 122 -8.25 0.45 0.26
CA ILE A 122 -8.67 -0.94 0.51
C ILE A 122 -7.48 -1.80 0.93
N ALA A 123 -6.34 -1.66 0.25
CA ALA A 123 -5.13 -2.40 0.61
C ALA A 123 -4.67 -2.07 2.03
N VAL A 124 -4.67 -0.78 2.40
CA VAL A 124 -4.31 -0.31 3.75
C VAL A 124 -5.32 -0.80 4.79
N LEU A 125 -6.62 -0.71 4.52
CA LEU A 125 -7.66 -1.21 5.41
C LEU A 125 -7.51 -2.72 5.64
N ALA A 126 -7.27 -3.48 4.57
CA ALA A 126 -7.06 -4.92 4.63
C ALA A 126 -5.85 -5.29 5.49
N GLN A 127 -4.78 -4.48 5.54
CA GLN A 127 -3.65 -4.73 6.44
C GLN A 127 -4.08 -4.79 7.92
N GLY A 128 -5.02 -3.94 8.33
CA GLY A 128 -5.53 -3.93 9.70
C GLY A 128 -6.27 -5.21 10.10
N ALA A 129 -6.93 -5.89 9.15
CA ALA A 129 -7.51 -7.21 9.38
C ALA A 129 -6.48 -8.33 9.26
N LEU A 130 -5.55 -8.22 8.31
CA LEU A 130 -4.55 -9.24 8.05
C LEU A 130 -3.52 -9.39 9.17
N GLY A 131 -3.23 -8.34 9.95
CA GLY A 131 -2.36 -8.41 11.13
C GLY A 131 -2.75 -9.51 12.12
N PRO A 132 -3.91 -9.41 12.81
CA PRO A 132 -4.43 -10.44 13.71
C PRO A 132 -4.54 -11.81 13.07
N ILE A 133 -5.03 -11.88 11.83
CA ILE A 133 -5.26 -13.14 11.11
C ILE A 133 -3.93 -13.85 10.85
N THR A 134 -2.91 -13.11 10.40
CA THR A 134 -1.57 -13.65 10.12
C THR A 134 -0.91 -14.14 11.41
N ALA A 135 -1.01 -13.37 12.49
CA ALA A 135 -0.46 -13.76 13.79
C ALA A 135 -1.13 -15.05 14.33
N THR A 136 -2.46 -15.11 14.29
CA THR A 136 -3.23 -16.30 14.70
C THR A 136 -2.87 -17.51 13.84
N ALA A 137 -2.82 -17.35 12.52
CA ALA A 137 -2.50 -18.42 11.59
C ALA A 137 -1.08 -18.95 11.80
N LEU A 138 -0.09 -18.07 12.01
CA LEU A 138 1.27 -18.48 12.34
C LEU A 138 1.36 -19.22 13.67
N ALA A 139 0.69 -18.71 14.72
CA ALA A 139 0.69 -19.36 16.03
C ALA A 139 0.09 -20.78 15.97
N LEU A 140 -1.02 -20.95 15.25
CA LEU A 140 -1.65 -22.25 15.06
C LEU A 140 -0.77 -23.16 14.20
N ALA A 141 -0.34 -22.70 13.02
CA ALA A 141 0.48 -23.48 12.09
C ALA A 141 1.74 -24.03 12.75
N LEU A 142 2.40 -23.22 13.57
CA LEU A 142 3.64 -23.58 14.21
C LEU A 142 3.43 -24.42 15.49
N SER A 143 2.33 -24.21 16.23
CA SER A 143 2.03 -24.99 17.44
C SER A 143 1.32 -26.33 17.20
N LEU A 144 0.92 -26.65 15.96
CA LEU A 144 0.30 -27.93 15.62
C LEU A 144 1.23 -29.14 15.85
N GLY A 145 2.55 -28.93 15.80
CA GLY A 145 3.55 -29.95 16.12
C GLY A 145 3.73 -30.20 17.62
N ASN A 146 3.13 -29.37 18.48
CA ASN A 146 3.25 -29.52 19.94
C ASN A 146 2.25 -30.57 20.46
N PRO A 147 2.57 -31.25 21.59
CA PRO A 147 1.67 -32.22 22.20
C PRO A 147 0.32 -31.58 22.59
N PRO A 148 -0.75 -32.39 22.70
CA PRO A 148 -2.08 -31.92 23.10
C PRO A 148 -1.99 -31.11 24.41
N GLY A 149 -2.53 -29.89 24.42
CA GLY A 149 -2.46 -28.95 25.56
C GLY A 149 -1.41 -27.83 25.43
N GLN A 150 -0.52 -27.90 24.43
CA GLN A 150 0.49 -26.86 24.14
C GLN A 150 0.24 -26.14 22.79
N ARG A 151 -0.98 -26.22 22.27
CA ARG A 151 -1.41 -25.50 21.06
C ARG A 151 -1.70 -24.04 21.43
N LEU A 152 -1.11 -23.11 20.68
CA LEU A 152 -1.21 -21.68 20.96
C LEU A 152 -2.25 -21.06 20.02
N LEU A 153 -3.32 -20.52 20.61
CA LEU A 153 -4.23 -19.61 19.92
C LEU A 153 -3.92 -18.20 20.38
N VAL A 154 -3.36 -17.40 19.48
CA VAL A 154 -2.95 -16.02 19.78
C VAL A 154 -3.83 -15.09 18.96
N LEU A 155 -4.65 -14.28 19.63
CA LEU A 155 -5.38 -13.19 19.02
C LEU A 155 -4.66 -11.88 19.38
N THR A 156 -3.94 -11.29 18.42
CA THR A 156 -3.25 -10.02 18.62
C THR A 156 -4.00 -8.89 17.94
N PHE A 157 -4.31 -7.83 18.68
CA PHE A 157 -4.76 -6.57 18.09
C PHE A 157 -3.79 -5.47 18.51
N SER A 158 -3.13 -4.85 17.53
CA SER A 158 -2.13 -3.82 17.77
C SER A 158 -2.64 -2.42 17.39
N SER A 159 -2.00 -1.38 17.92
CA SER A 159 -2.29 0.00 17.51
C SER A 159 -2.04 0.23 16.01
N ASN A 160 -1.08 -0.50 15.41
CA ASN A 160 -0.82 -0.43 13.97
C ASN A 160 -1.99 -0.99 13.15
N ASP A 161 -2.63 -2.06 13.63
CA ASP A 161 -3.81 -2.63 12.97
C ASP A 161 -4.97 -1.63 12.98
N TYR A 162 -5.23 -1.04 14.14
CA TYR A 162 -6.24 0.01 14.30
C TYR A 162 -5.97 1.21 13.38
N VAL A 163 -4.74 1.74 13.41
CA VAL A 163 -4.34 2.88 12.55
C VAL A 163 -4.53 2.53 11.08
N SER A 164 -4.19 1.31 10.66
CA SER A 164 -4.37 0.87 9.27
C SER A 164 -5.84 0.85 8.85
N VAL A 165 -6.74 0.39 9.72
CA VAL A 165 -8.20 0.44 9.47
C VAL A 165 -8.66 1.89 9.29
N ILE A 166 -8.27 2.79 10.20
CA ILE A 166 -8.67 4.20 10.16
C ILE A 166 -8.12 4.88 8.91
N VAL A 167 -6.82 4.76 8.64
CA VAL A 167 -6.18 5.37 7.47
C VAL A 167 -6.78 4.82 6.17
N GLY A 168 -6.99 3.51 6.08
CA GLY A 168 -7.63 2.89 4.92
C GLY A 168 -9.05 3.41 4.70
N GLY A 169 -9.85 3.53 5.77
CA GLY A 169 -11.19 4.10 5.72
C GLY A 169 -11.19 5.56 5.26
N VAL A 170 -10.28 6.39 5.78
CA VAL A 170 -10.11 7.79 5.35
C VAL A 170 -9.75 7.86 3.86
N LEU A 171 -8.81 7.05 3.39
CA LEU A 171 -8.41 7.02 1.98
C LEU A 171 -9.59 6.63 1.06
N ILE A 172 -10.42 5.67 1.46
CA ILE A 172 -11.63 5.28 0.73
C ILE A 172 -12.65 6.43 0.70
N ALA A 173 -12.84 7.13 1.82
CA ALA A 173 -13.72 8.29 1.89
C ALA A 173 -13.24 9.44 1.00
N VAL A 174 -11.94 9.75 1.03
CA VAL A 174 -11.34 10.76 0.14
C VAL A 174 -11.51 10.37 -1.32
N ALA A 175 -11.32 9.10 -1.67
CA ALA A 175 -11.56 8.63 -3.03
C ALA A 175 -13.03 8.78 -3.46
N ALA A 176 -13.99 8.60 -2.55
CA ALA A 176 -15.41 8.85 -2.84
C ALA A 176 -15.68 10.33 -3.11
N VAL A 177 -15.13 11.23 -2.29
CA VAL A 177 -15.23 12.68 -2.51
C VAL A 177 -14.57 13.11 -3.82
N MET A 178 -13.40 12.54 -4.15
CA MET A 178 -12.72 12.83 -5.43
C MET A 178 -13.55 12.41 -6.64
N ARG A 179 -14.25 11.27 -6.59
CA ARG A 179 -15.17 10.87 -7.68
C ARG A 179 -16.32 11.84 -7.83
N GLU A 180 -16.89 12.29 -6.72
CA GLU A 180 -17.98 13.27 -6.73
C GLU A 180 -17.53 14.59 -7.37
N ALA A 181 -16.35 15.08 -6.98
CA ALA A 181 -15.77 16.28 -7.54
C ALA A 181 -15.49 16.14 -9.05
N ALA A 182 -14.99 14.98 -9.50
CA ALA A 182 -14.79 14.70 -10.91
C ALA A 182 -16.11 14.70 -11.69
N ARG A 183 -17.17 14.07 -11.15
CA ARG A 183 -18.49 14.04 -11.80
C ARG A 183 -19.08 15.46 -11.95
N LEU A 184 -19.00 16.27 -10.89
CA LEU A 184 -19.47 17.66 -10.90
C LEU A 184 -18.71 18.52 -11.92
N ALA A 185 -17.41 18.28 -12.09
CA ALA A 185 -16.60 18.98 -13.09
C ALA A 185 -16.99 18.57 -14.52
N ASP A 186 -17.24 17.29 -14.76
CA ASP A 186 -17.69 16.77 -16.06
C ASP A 186 -19.08 17.28 -16.44
N GLU A 187 -20.02 17.33 -15.47
CA GLU A 187 -21.35 17.91 -15.66
C GLU A 187 -21.24 19.39 -16.08
N ASN A 188 -20.45 20.20 -15.35
CA ASN A 188 -20.25 21.61 -15.69
C ASN A 188 -19.62 21.81 -17.08
N ALA A 189 -18.72 20.93 -17.51
CA ALA A 189 -18.11 20.99 -18.84
C ALA A 189 -19.11 20.64 -19.97
N SER A 190 -20.19 19.94 -19.67
CA SER A 190 -21.24 19.58 -20.64
C SER A 190 -22.27 20.68 -20.88
N PHE A 191 -22.34 21.70 -20.01
CA PHE A 191 -23.27 22.83 -20.10
C PHE A 191 -22.71 24.07 -20.82
N VAL A 192 -21.41 24.09 -21.14
CA VAL A 192 -20.71 25.19 -21.85
C VAL A 192 -20.50 24.83 -23.31
#